data_AF-A0A493SXR5-F1
#
_entry.id   AF-A0A493SXR5-F1
#
_cell.length_a   1.000
_cell.length_b   1.000
_cell.length_c   1.000
_cell.angle_alpha   90.00
_cell.angle_beta   90.00
_cell.angle_gamma   90.00
#
_symmetry.space_group_name_H-M   'P 1'
#
loop_
_entity.id
_entity.type
_entity.pdbx_description
1 polymer ?
#
loop_
_entity_poly.entity_id
_entity_poly.type
_entity_poly.pdbx_seq_one_letter_code
_entity_poly.pdbx_strand_id
1 'polypeptide(L)' 'MSCCPELHFNVDNGYLEGLVRGFKAGVLRHGDYVNLVQCESLEGEWGLTRAEQRGTIPSLPCCPPLF' A
#
# COMPACT_ATOMS: atom_id res chain seq x y z
N MET A 1 -26.69 17.67 -21.87
CA MET A 1 -25.48 17.00 -21.33
C MET A 1 -24.31 17.44 -22.19
N SER A 2 -23.24 17.94 -21.57
CA SER A 2 -22.05 18.37 -22.29
C SER A 2 -21.40 17.18 -23.03
N CYS A 3 -20.89 17.44 -24.23
CA CYS A 3 -20.32 16.42 -25.12
C CYS A 3 -19.03 15.76 -24.56
N CYS A 4 -18.33 16.43 -23.65
CA CYS A 4 -17.03 16.00 -23.15
C CYS A 4 -16.99 16.10 -21.61
N PRO A 5 -17.63 15.16 -20.89
CA PRO A 5 -17.67 15.16 -19.43
C PRO A 5 -16.29 15.01 -18.78
N GLU A 6 -15.30 14.41 -19.46
CA GLU A 6 -13.94 14.27 -18.91
C GLU A 6 -13.21 15.61 -18.73
N LEU A 7 -13.58 16.67 -19.45
CA LEU A 7 -12.91 17.97 -19.38
C LEU A 7 -13.09 18.68 -18.03
N HIS A 8 -14.21 18.42 -17.34
CA HIS A 8 -14.50 19.01 -16.03
C HIS A 8 -14.23 18.04 -14.87
N PHE A 9 -13.97 16.77 -15.16
CA PHE A 9 -13.81 15.72 -14.15
C PHE A 9 -12.72 16.05 -13.12
N ASN A 10 -11.56 16.52 -13.58
CA ASN A 10 -10.44 16.83 -12.68
C ASN A 10 -10.68 18.09 -11.84
N VAL A 11 -11.55 19.01 -12.29
CA VAL A 11 -11.89 20.23 -11.54
C VAL A 11 -12.75 19.88 -10.33
N ASP A 12 -13.77 19.05 -10.53
CA ASP A 12 -14.72 18.70 -9.48
C ASP A 12 -14.25 17.51 -8.61
N ASN A 13 -13.57 16.53 -9.23
CA ASN A 13 -13.28 15.24 -8.58
C ASN A 13 -11.79 14.91 -8.47
N GLY A 14 -10.89 15.68 -9.07
CA GLY A 14 -9.47 15.33 -9.16
C GLY A 14 -8.79 15.11 -7.79
N TYR A 15 -9.11 15.94 -6.80
CA TYR A 15 -8.57 15.80 -5.44
C TYR A 15 -9.06 14.51 -4.75
N LEU A 16 -10.36 14.22 -4.85
CA LEU A 16 -10.96 13.03 -4.26
C LEU A 16 -10.48 11.75 -4.95
N GLU A 17 -10.32 11.79 -6.27
CA GLU A 17 -9.78 10.70 -7.08
C GLU A 17 -8.33 10.36 -6.65
N GLY A 18 -7.50 11.39 -6.50
CA GLY A 18 -6.12 11.23 -6.00
C GLY A 18 -6.06 10.67 -4.58
N LEU A 19 -6.92 11.15 -3.68
CA LEU A 19 -7.03 10.63 -2.31
C LEU A 19 -7.43 9.15 -2.28
N VAL A 20 -8.49 8.78 -3.01
CA VAL A 20 -8.99 7.40 -3.04
C VAL A 20 -7.94 6.47 -3.65
N ARG A 21 -7.21 6.91 -4.69
CA ARG A 21 -6.08 6.16 -5.23
C ARG A 21 -4.95 5.98 -4.21
N GLY A 22 -4.62 7.03 -3.46
CA GLY A 22 -3.63 6.97 -2.39
C GLY A 22 -4.02 5.97 -1.30
N PHE A 23 -5.27 6.01 -0.82
CA PHE A 23 -5.75 5.03 0.16
C PHE A 23 -5.77 3.60 -0.39
N LYS A 24 -6.22 3.41 -1.63
CA LYS A 24 -6.22 2.10 -2.29
C LYS A 24 -4.81 1.53 -2.44
N ALA A 25 -3.81 2.38 -2.67
CA ALA A 25 -2.42 1.96 -2.80
C ALA A 25 -1.83 1.46 -1.47
N GLY A 26 -2.35 1.92 -0.33
CA GLY A 26 -1.95 1.45 1.00
C GLY A 26 -2.68 0.19 1.49
N VAL A 27 -3.58 -0.39 0.68
CA VAL A 27 -4.26 -1.64 1.04
C VAL A 27 -3.34 -2.82 0.76
N LEU A 28 -3.17 -3.67 1.78
CA LEU A 28 -2.33 -4.87 1.71
C LEU A 28 -2.75 -5.78 0.57
N ARG A 29 -1.75 -6.27 -0.17
CA ARG A 29 -1.89 -7.24 -1.24
C ARG A 29 -1.57 -8.63 -0.73
N HIS A 30 -1.89 -9.64 -1.55
CA HIS A 30 -1.70 -11.04 -1.20
C HIS A 30 -0.27 -11.37 -0.73
N GLY A 31 0.76 -10.82 -1.38
CA GLY A 31 2.16 -11.01 -0.97
C GLY A 31 2.46 -10.46 0.42
N ASP A 32 1.86 -9.33 0.79
CA ASP A 32 2.06 -8.71 2.10
C ASP A 32 1.45 -9.57 3.20
N TYR A 33 0.28 -10.17 2.95
CA TYR A 33 -0.32 -11.14 3.87
C TYR A 33 0.55 -12.39 4.07
N VAL A 34 1.24 -12.87 3.03
CA VAL A 34 2.18 -14.00 3.14
C VAL A 34 3.37 -13.62 4.03
N ASN A 35 3.85 -12.38 3.94
CA ASN A 35 4.96 -11.91 4.78
C ASN A 35 4.52 -11.74 6.25
N LEU A 36 3.28 -11.30 6.49
CA LEU A 36 2.74 -11.12 7.85
C LEU A 36 2.57 -12.44 8.60
N VAL A 37 2.06 -13.50 7.93
CA VAL A 37 1.84 -14.81 8.57
C VAL A 37 3.16 -15.55 8.91
N GLN A 38 4.28 -15.11 8.34
CA GLN A 38 5.62 -15.67 8.59
C GLN A 38 6.31 -15.05 9.82
N CYS A 39 5.77 -13.98 10.40
CA CYS A 39 6.35 -13.34 11.57
C CYS A 39 5.96 -14.08 12.87
N GLU A 40 6.94 -14.59 13.62
CA GLU A 40 6.72 -15.25 14.92
C GLU A 40 6.59 -14.27 16.11
N SER A 41 6.89 -12.98 15.91
CA SER A 41 6.82 -11.94 16.95
C SER A 41 6.19 -10.64 16.43
N LEU A 42 5.32 -10.05 17.25
CA LEU A 42 4.62 -8.78 17.00
C LEU A 42 5.57 -7.59 16.79
N GLU A 43 6.77 -7.64 17.37
CA GLU A 43 7.78 -6.58 17.20
C GLU A 43 8.38 -6.54 15.78
N GLY A 44 8.52 -7.71 15.12
CA GLY A 44 8.96 -7.80 13.73
C GLY A 44 7.88 -7.32 12.75
N GLU A 45 6.62 -7.63 13.06
CA GLU A 45 5.44 -7.24 12.27
C GLU A 45 5.23 -5.71 12.25
N TRP A 46 5.45 -5.05 13.39
CA TRP A 46 5.34 -3.59 13.50
C TRP A 46 6.41 -2.85 12.70
N GLY A 47 7.62 -3.42 12.60
CA GLY A 47 8.69 -2.91 11.75
C GLY A 47 8.36 -2.99 10.26
N LEU A 48 7.75 -4.10 9.83
CA LEU A 48 7.39 -4.37 8.43
C LEU A 48 6.27 -3.42 7.94
N THR A 49 5.18 -3.32 8.71
CA THR A 49 4.04 -2.44 8.37
C THR A 49 4.41 -0.96 8.36
N ARG A 50 5.39 -0.53 9.16
CA ARG A 50 5.91 0.86 9.16
C ARG A 50 6.92 1.14 8.04
N ALA A 51 7.53 0.11 7.46
CA ALA A 51 8.39 0.25 6.27
C ALA A 51 7.57 0.39 4.99
N GLU A 52 6.44 -0.33 4.89
CA GLU A 52 5.43 -0.18 3.83
C GLU A 52 4.93 1.26 3.71
N GLN A 53 4.50 1.85 4.83
CA GLN A 53 4.00 3.25 4.86
C GLN A 53 5.08 4.29 4.55
N ARG A 54 6.37 3.94 4.66
CA ARG A 54 7.50 4.81 4.30
C ARG A 54 8.05 4.53 2.90
N GLY A 55 7.36 3.73 2.08
CA GLY A 55 7.77 3.40 0.72
C GLY A 55 9.14 2.74 0.65
N THR A 56 9.58 2.10 1.76
CA THR A 56 10.97 1.66 1.92
C THR A 56 11.16 0.19 1.65
N ILE A 57 10.11 -0.56 1.28
CA ILE A 57 10.14 -2.02 1.12
C ILE A 57 11.27 -2.40 0.16
N PRO A 58 12.43 -2.89 0.66
CA PRO A 58 13.19 -3.78 -0.16
C PRO A 58 12.42 -5.10 -0.08
N SER A 59 12.59 -5.96 -1.06
CA SER A 59 12.18 -7.36 -0.99
C SER A 59 12.96 -8.10 0.12
N LEU A 60 12.79 -7.70 1.38
CA LEU A 60 13.41 -8.35 2.52
C LEU A 60 12.42 -9.41 3.00
N PRO A 61 12.71 -10.69 2.73
CA PRO A 61 11.99 -11.76 3.39
C PRO A 61 12.21 -11.56 4.89
N CYS A 62 11.13 -11.62 5.66
CA CYS A 62 11.24 -11.86 7.09
C CYS A 62 12.10 -13.12 7.27
N CYS A 63 13.24 -12.92 7.95
CA CYS A 63 14.27 -13.89 8.34
C CYS A 63 15.30 -14.33 7.27
N PRO A 64 16.62 -14.18 7.56
CA PRO A 64 17.59 -15.12 7.01
C PRO A 64 17.32 -16.51 7.61
N PRO A 65 17.58 -17.61 6.88
CA PRO A 65 17.52 -18.93 7.49
C PRO A 65 18.57 -18.97 8.61
N LEU A 66 18.16 -19.28 9.83
CA LEU A 66 19.06 -19.82 10.84
C LEU A 66 19.36 -21.26 10.44
N PHE A 67 20.25 -21.43 9.45
CA PHE A 67 21.26 -22.48 9.28
C PHE A 67 22.23 -22.08 8.16
#